data_AF-A0A7K0J9Y3-F1
#
_entry.id   AF-A0A7K0J9Y3-F1
#
_cell.length_a   1.000
_cell.length_b   1.000
_cell.length_c   1.000
_cell.angle_alpha   90.00
_cell.angle_beta   90.00
_cell.angle_gamma   90.00
#
_symmetry.space_group_name_H-M   'P 1'
#
loop_
_entity.id
_entity.type
_entity.pdbx_description
1 polymer ?
#
loop_
_entity_poly.entity_id
_entity_poly.type
_entity_poly.pdbx_seq_one_letter_code
_entity_poly.pdbx_strand_id
1 'polypeptide(L)' 'MMSNFVLTLELKTEKWQEDILDKRFNIGRQIYNACLGELYKRYNTMTQRKEYNKVLEMPKDKDRNKEFNKLNKKYGL' A
#
# COMPACT_ATOMS: atom_id res chain seq x y z
N MET A 1 -41.12 28.13 4.96
CA MET A 1 -40.02 27.15 4.74
C MET A 1 -38.79 27.96 4.39
N MET A 2 -37.75 27.94 5.23
CA MET A 2 -36.50 28.70 4.98
C MET A 2 -35.68 27.96 3.92
N SER A 3 -35.37 28.64 2.81
CA SER A 3 -34.52 28.14 1.73
C SER A 3 -33.05 28.36 2.09
N ASN A 4 -32.28 27.27 2.18
CA ASN A 4 -30.83 27.33 2.30
C ASN A 4 -30.20 27.27 0.91
N PHE A 5 -29.17 28.09 0.69
CA PHE A 5 -28.36 28.06 -0.53
C PHE A 5 -26.92 27.68 -0.17
N VAL A 6 -26.31 26.87 -1.01
CA VAL A 6 -24.89 26.50 -0.91
C VAL A 6 -24.15 27.17 -2.05
N LEU A 7 -23.14 27.97 -1.72
CA LEU A 7 -22.23 28.59 -2.67
C LEU A 7 -20.92 27.81 -2.68
N THR A 8 -20.51 27.34 -3.86
CA THR A 8 -19.19 26.74 -4.08
C THR A 8 -18.38 27.67 -4.97
N LEU A 9 -17.20 28.05 -4.50
CA LEU A 9 -16.26 28.90 -5.21
C LEU A 9 -15.02 28.10 -5.58
N GLU A 10 -14.35 28.51 -6.65
CA GLU A 10 -13.05 27.94 -7.00
C GLU A 10 -11.98 28.29 -5.96
N LEU A 11 -11.07 27.36 -5.71
CA LEU A 11 -9.90 27.63 -4.90
C LEU A 11 -8.85 28.29 -5.78
N LYS A 12 -8.56 29.58 -5.54
CA LYS A 12 -7.46 30.30 -6.18
C LYS A 12 -6.21 30.22 -5.30
N THR A 13 -5.26 29.37 -5.67
CA THR A 13 -3.97 29.23 -4.98
C THR A 13 -2.92 30.19 -5.52
N GLU A 14 -1.99 30.59 -4.65
CA GLU A 14 -0.74 31.24 -5.05
C GLU A 14 0.33 30.18 -5.32
N LYS A 15 1.28 30.50 -6.21
CA LYS A 15 2.30 29.54 -6.66
C LYS A 15 3.10 28.91 -5.50
N TRP A 16 3.43 29.69 -4.48
CA TRP A 16 4.17 29.19 -3.32
C TRP A 16 3.37 28.17 -2.47
N GLN A 17 2.03 28.26 -2.47
CA GLN A 17 1.16 27.31 -1.78
C GLN A 17 1.19 25.96 -2.50
N GLU A 18 1.13 25.98 -3.83
CA GLU A 18 1.28 24.79 -4.67
C GLU A 18 2.64 24.14 -4.47
N ASP A 19 3.73 24.92 -4.48
CA ASP A 19 5.08 24.41 -4.31
C ASP A 19 5.29 23.71 -2.95
N ILE A 20 4.68 24.25 -1.88
CA ILE A 20 4.68 23.61 -0.55
C ILE A 20 3.95 22.26 -0.59
N LEU A 21 2.78 22.22 -1.23
CA LEU A 21 1.98 21.00 -1.34
C LEU A 21 2.72 19.94 -2.16
N ASP A 22 3.26 20.33 -3.32
CA ASP A 22 4.02 19.43 -4.20
C ASP A 22 5.23 18.83 -3.48
N LYS A 23 5.97 19.64 -2.72
CA LYS A 23 7.08 19.15 -1.91
C LYS A 23 6.63 18.12 -0.89
N ARG A 24 5.54 18.40 -0.15
CA ARG A 24 5.00 17.48 0.87
C ARG A 24 4.48 16.19 0.26
N PHE A 25 3.74 16.27 -0.85
CA PHE A 25 3.22 15.10 -1.55
C PHE A 25 4.33 14.27 -2.16
N ASN A 26 5.39 14.90 -2.68
CA ASN A 26 6.53 14.16 -3.21
C ASN A 26 7.27 13.39 -2.11
N ILE A 27 7.46 13.99 -0.93
CA ILE A 27 8.02 13.29 0.24
C ILE A 27 7.15 12.09 0.61
N GLY A 28 5.83 12.28 0.73
CA GLY A 28 4.89 11.18 1.01
C GLY A 28 4.96 10.06 -0.03
N ARG A 29 5.00 10.41 -1.32
CA ARG A 29 5.16 9.46 -2.44
C ARG A 29 6.45 8.67 -2.33
N GLN A 30 7.56 9.32 -2.01
CA GLN A 30 8.86 8.66 -1.87
C GLN A 30 8.86 7.66 -0.70
N ILE A 31 8.33 8.06 0.45
CA ILE A 31 8.21 7.16 1.62
C ILE A 31 7.34 5.96 1.28
N TYR A 32 6.16 6.20 0.70
CA TYR A 32 5.25 5.15 0.28
C TYR A 32 5.93 4.16 -0.68
N ASN A 33 6.58 4.68 -1.73
CA ASN A 33 7.26 3.85 -2.73
C ASN A 33 8.43 3.07 -2.15
N ALA A 34 9.17 3.65 -1.20
CA ALA A 34 10.26 2.95 -0.51
C ALA A 34 9.74 1.78 0.32
N CYS A 35 8.70 1.99 1.13
CA CYS A 35 8.06 0.92 1.92
C CYS A 35 7.47 -0.16 1.03
N LEU A 36 6.73 0.24 -0.02
CA LEU A 36 6.10 -0.67 -0.97
C LEU A 36 7.15 -1.49 -1.72
N GLY A 37 8.21 -0.84 -2.20
CA GLY A 37 9.31 -1.50 -2.90
C GLY A 37 10.02 -2.53 -2.03
N GLU A 38 10.23 -2.24 -0.75
CA GLU A 38 10.81 -3.18 0.21
C GLU A 38 9.90 -4.38 0.48
N LEU A 39 8.59 -4.15 0.68
CA LEU A 39 7.61 -5.24 0.83
C LEU A 39 7.56 -6.12 -0.43
N TYR A 40 7.59 -5.55 -1.62
CA TYR A 40 7.63 -6.30 -2.87
C TYR A 40 8.88 -7.17 -2.99
N LYS A 41 10.06 -6.66 -2.59
CA LYS A 41 11.30 -7.47 -2.58
C LYS A 41 11.18 -8.67 -1.66
N ARG A 42 10.63 -8.49 -0.46
CA ARG A 42 10.39 -9.58 0.51
C ARG A 42 9.39 -10.59 -0.03
N TYR A 43 8.29 -10.12 -0.61
CA TYR A 43 7.29 -10.96 -1.26
C TYR A 43 7.88 -11.79 -2.40
N ASN A 44 8.60 -11.15 -3.34
CA ASN A 44 9.22 -11.85 -4.46
C ASN A 44 10.27 -12.88 -3.97
N THR A 45 10.99 -12.55 -2.91
CA THR A 45 11.93 -13.48 -2.28
C THR A 45 11.18 -14.69 -1.71
N MET A 46 10.05 -14.49 -1.03
CA MET A 46 9.22 -15.56 -0.50
C MET A 46 8.70 -16.48 -1.62
N THR A 47 8.13 -15.91 -2.68
CA THR A 47 7.49 -16.69 -3.76
C THR A 47 8.47 -17.55 -4.55
N GLN A 48 9.73 -17.15 -4.63
CA GLN A 48 10.78 -17.92 -5.32
C GLN A 48 11.30 -19.13 -4.53
N ARG A 49 10.92 -19.26 -3.25
CA ARG A 49 11.45 -20.30 -2.37
C ARG A 49 10.60 -21.56 -2.46
N LYS A 50 11.26 -22.72 -2.35
CA LYS A 50 10.61 -24.04 -2.41
C LYS A 50 9.49 -24.21 -1.39
N GLU A 51 9.61 -23.58 -0.22
CA GLU A 51 8.57 -23.63 0.83
C GLU A 51 7.26 -22.98 0.39
N TYR A 52 7.31 -21.91 -0.40
CA TYR A 52 6.11 -21.28 -0.94
C TYR A 52 5.41 -22.24 -1.92
N ASN A 53 6.17 -22.88 -2.82
CA ASN A 53 5.62 -23.87 -3.76
C ASN A 53 4.96 -25.05 -3.04
N LYS A 54 5.56 -25.55 -1.96
CA LYS A 54 4.97 -26.61 -1.13
C LYS A 54 3.60 -26.21 -0.58
N VAL A 55 3.46 -24.97 -0.09
CA VAL A 55 2.18 -24.46 0.43
C VAL A 55 1.20 -24.20 -0.73
N LEU A 56 1.70 -23.81 -1.90
CA LEU A 56 0.89 -23.60 -3.09
C LEU A 56 0.21 -24.90 -3.57
N GLU A 57 0.92 -26.03 -3.50
CA GLU A 57 0.45 -27.38 -3.85
C GLU A 57 -0.55 -27.97 -2.84
N MET A 58 -0.69 -27.39 -1.65
CA MET A 58 -1.67 -27.85 -0.65
C MET A 58 -3.12 -27.63 -1.14
N PRO A 59 -4.08 -28.47 -0.69
CA PRO A 59 -5.50 -28.24 -0.90
C PRO A 59 -5.93 -26.85 -0.40
N LYS A 60 -6.90 -26.23 -1.08
CA LYS A 60 -7.41 -24.90 -0.71
C LYS A 60 -8.32 -24.98 0.52
N ASP A 61 -7.70 -25.11 1.69
CA ASP A 61 -8.37 -25.24 2.98
C ASP A 61 -7.84 -24.25 4.03
N LYS A 62 -8.33 -24.40 5.27
CA LYS A 62 -7.92 -23.56 6.40
C LYS A 62 -6.45 -23.77 6.79
N ASP A 63 -5.89 -24.95 6.56
CA ASP A 63 -4.52 -25.27 6.95
C ASP A 63 -3.52 -24.67 5.97
N ARG A 64 -3.83 -24.68 4.66
CA ARG A 64 -3.08 -23.90 3.65
C ARG A 64 -3.00 -22.42 4.02
N ASN A 65 -4.10 -21.81 4.46
CA ASN A 65 -4.11 -20.41 4.88
C ASN A 65 -3.24 -20.16 6.13
N LYS A 66 -3.21 -21.11 7.08
CA LYS A 66 -2.30 -21.02 8.25
C LYS A 66 -0.84 -21.05 7.82
N GLU A 67 -0.48 -21.91 6.87
CA GLU A 67 0.89 -22.01 6.36
C GLU A 67 1.31 -20.74 5.60
N PHE A 68 0.43 -20.15 4.77
CA PHE A 68 0.72 -18.84 4.16
C PHE A 68 0.89 -17.74 5.21
N ASN A 69 0.09 -17.73 6.27
CA ASN A 69 0.25 -16.76 7.35
C ASN A 69 1.58 -16.93 8.10
N LYS A 70 2.07 -18.17 8.26
CA LYS A 70 3.41 -18.43 8.81
C LYS A 70 4.50 -17.91 7.89
N LEU A 71 4.37 -18.13 6.57
CA LEU A 71 5.30 -17.60 5.58
C LEU A 71 5.31 -16.07 5.59
N ASN A 72 4.15 -15.41 5.56
CA ASN A 72 4.06 -13.96 5.63
C ASN A 72 4.81 -13.40 6.86
N LYS A 73 4.55 -13.96 8.05
CA LYS A 73 5.26 -13.60 9.27
C LYS A 73 6.78 -13.82 9.16
N LYS A 74 7.21 -14.93 8.57
CA LYS A 74 8.63 -15.26 8.38
C LYS A 74 9.35 -14.24 7.48
N TYR A 75 8.68 -13.75 6.44
CA TYR A 75 9.23 -12.78 5.50
C TYR A 75 8.93 -11.32 5.86
N GLY A 76 8.22 -11.06 6.98
CA GLY A 76 7.87 -9.72 7.43
C GLY A 76 6.90 -9.00 6.50
N LEU A 77 5.88 -9.73 6.04
CA LEU A 77 4.76 -9.29 5.21
C LEU A 77 3.44 -9.24 6.00
#